data_AF-A0A0P6XUI8-F1
#
_entry.id   AF-A0A0P6XUI8-F1
#
_cell.length_a   1.000
_cell.length_b   1.000
_cell.length_c   1.000
_cell.angle_alpha   90.00
_cell.angle_beta   90.00
_cell.angle_gamma   90.00
#
_symmetry.space_group_name_H-M   'P 1'
#
loop_
_entity.id
_entity.type
_entity.pdbx_description
1 polymer ?
#
loop_
_entity_poly.entity_id
_entity_poly.type
_entity_poly.pdbx_seq_one_letter_code
_entity_poly.pdbx_strand_id
1 'polypeptide(L)'
;MTTKGKPFNRIPDFRRSERLPWCGPSINNSGDPIILKWDYQENKKIRTYVWLENFDYVIILEKKHIGNRVIAFLVTAFHVDGSRTKSQLKDKYRNRILMHSSP
;
A
#
# COMPACT_ATOMS: atom_id res chain seq x y z
N MET A 1 2.51 6.53 18.25
CA MET A 1 1.83 7.81 17.96
C MET A 1 2.18 8.23 16.54
N THR A 2 1.21 8.29 15.61
CA THR A 2 1.47 8.75 14.23
C THR A 2 1.24 10.25 14.11
N THR A 3 2.07 10.94 13.34
CA THR A 3 1.98 12.41 13.17
C THR A 3 1.95 12.81 11.70
N LYS A 4 1.24 13.89 11.37
CA LYS A 4 1.25 14.58 10.07
C LYS A 4 1.91 15.96 10.22
N GLY A 5 2.49 16.52 9.14
CA GLY A 5 3.08 17.87 9.12
C GLY A 5 4.62 17.92 9.07
N LYS A 6 5.17 19.14 8.93
CA LYS A 6 6.62 19.42 8.90
C LYS A 6 7.20 19.44 10.33
N PRO A 7 8.54 19.32 10.51
CA PRO A 7 9.17 19.59 11.81
C PRO A 7 8.69 20.93 12.37
N PHE A 8 8.45 21.02 13.68
CA PHE A 8 7.83 22.14 14.42
C PHE A 8 6.31 22.34 14.28
N ASN A 9 5.62 21.63 13.38
CA ASN A 9 4.14 21.65 13.29
C ASN A 9 3.57 20.24 13.12
N ARG A 10 4.11 19.26 13.86
CA ARG A 10 3.61 17.88 13.84
C ARG A 10 2.37 17.78 14.70
N ILE A 11 1.25 17.43 14.08
CA ILE A 11 -0.01 17.15 14.78
C ILE A 11 -0.30 15.63 14.76
N PRO A 12 -1.01 15.09 15.77
CA PRO A 12 -1.44 13.70 15.75
C PRO A 12 -2.25 13.38 14.48
N ASP A 13 -1.95 12.24 13.87
CA ASP A 13 -2.70 11.70 12.73
C ASP A 13 -3.69 10.64 13.24
N PHE A 14 -4.84 11.11 13.70
CA PHE A 14 -5.89 10.25 14.28
C PHE A 14 -6.43 9.25 13.26
N ARG A 15 -6.67 9.67 12.01
CA ARG A 15 -7.17 8.79 10.94
C ARG A 15 -6.26 7.60 10.66
N ARG A 16 -4.95 7.84 10.70
CA ARG A 16 -3.96 6.78 10.58
C ARG A 16 -3.91 5.89 11.81
N SER A 17 -4.02 6.49 13.01
CA SER A 17 -4.03 5.76 14.28
C SER A 17 -5.23 4.80 14.39
N GLU A 18 -6.44 5.25 14.02
CA GLU A 18 -7.67 4.45 13.97
C GLU A 18 -7.50 3.15 13.15
N ARG A 19 -6.68 3.21 12.10
CA ARG A 19 -6.52 2.13 11.10
C ARG A 19 -5.23 1.34 11.27
N LEU A 20 -4.43 1.60 12.32
CA LEU A 20 -3.25 0.79 12.62
C LEU A 20 -3.58 -0.71 12.76
N PRO A 21 -4.67 -1.12 13.43
CA PRO A 21 -5.01 -2.54 13.58
C PRO A 21 -5.37 -3.22 12.25
N TRP A 22 -5.65 -2.46 11.19
CA TRP A 22 -6.13 -3.01 9.92
C TRP A 22 -5.02 -3.57 9.05
N CYS A 23 -3.76 -3.18 9.30
CA CYS A 23 -2.62 -3.56 8.46
C CYS A 23 -2.45 -5.09 8.37
N GLY A 24 -2.36 -5.78 9.50
CA GLY A 24 -2.19 -7.24 9.55
C GLY A 24 -3.34 -8.00 8.89
N PRO A 25 -4.60 -7.77 9.29
CA PRO A 25 -5.76 -8.41 8.67
C PRO A 25 -5.87 -8.17 7.16
N SER A 26 -5.57 -6.96 6.70
CA SER A 26 -5.63 -6.62 5.26
C SER A 26 -4.57 -7.38 4.45
N ILE A 27 -3.37 -7.56 4.98
CA ILE A 27 -2.32 -8.35 4.32
C ILE A 27 -2.71 -9.82 4.29
N ASN A 28 -3.14 -10.38 5.42
CA ASN A 28 -3.50 -11.79 5.55
C ASN A 28 -4.69 -12.17 4.67
N ASN A 29 -5.64 -11.25 4.48
CA ASN A 29 -6.82 -11.47 3.65
C ASN A 29 -6.73 -10.81 2.27
N SER A 30 -5.53 -10.44 1.81
CA SER A 30 -5.33 -9.70 0.55
C SER A 30 -5.70 -10.44 -0.75
N GLY A 31 -6.27 -11.65 -0.65
CA GLY A 31 -6.90 -12.38 -1.76
C GLY A 31 -8.40 -12.12 -1.88
N ASP A 32 -9.02 -11.46 -0.90
CA ASP A 32 -10.43 -11.11 -0.95
C ASP A 32 -10.72 -10.14 -2.12
N PRO A 33 -11.78 -10.36 -2.92
CA PRO A 33 -12.14 -9.49 -4.04
C PRO A 33 -12.39 -8.02 -3.66
N ILE A 34 -12.74 -7.73 -2.40
CA ILE A 34 -12.90 -6.34 -1.91
C ILE A 34 -11.57 -5.59 -1.81
N ILE A 35 -10.44 -6.32 -1.82
CA ILE A 35 -9.09 -5.76 -1.70
C ILE A 35 -8.43 -5.72 -3.07
N LEU A 36 -8.11 -4.52 -3.54
CA LEU A 36 -7.28 -4.36 -4.72
C LEU A 36 -5.83 -4.63 -4.34
N LYS A 37 -5.29 -5.76 -4.82
CA LYS A 37 -3.87 -6.11 -4.67
C LYS A 37 -3.16 -6.12 -6.02
N TRP A 38 -2.06 -5.39 -6.13
CA TRP A 38 -1.24 -5.38 -7.35
C TRP A 38 0.23 -5.06 -7.08
N ASP A 39 1.09 -5.49 -8.00
CA ASP A 39 2.49 -5.07 -8.03
C ASP A 39 2.67 -3.90 -9.02
N TYR A 40 3.54 -2.97 -8.66
CA TYR A 40 3.88 -1.81 -9.47
C TYR A 40 5.38 -1.51 -9.37
N GLN A 41 6.01 -1.25 -10.51
CA GLN A 41 7.42 -0.87 -10.57
C GLN A 41 7.54 0.62 -10.22
N GLU A 42 8.12 0.91 -9.06
CA GLU A 42 8.43 2.27 -8.62
C GLU A 42 9.95 2.46 -8.63
N ASN A 43 10.44 3.16 -9.65
CA ASN A 43 11.87 3.27 -9.97
C ASN A 43 12.51 1.88 -10.18
N LYS A 44 13.46 1.48 -9.32
CA LYS A 44 14.13 0.17 -9.35
C LYS A 44 13.53 -0.83 -8.35
N LYS A 45 12.40 -0.53 -7.74
CA LYS A 45 11.78 -1.33 -6.68
C LYS A 45 10.40 -1.81 -7.08
N ILE A 46 10.10 -3.07 -6.76
CA ILE A 46 8.75 -3.61 -6.90
C ILE A 46 7.98 -3.31 -5.61
N ARG A 47 6.88 -2.58 -5.74
CA ARG A 47 5.95 -2.30 -4.66
C ARG A 47 4.70 -3.15 -4.82
N THR A 48 4.28 -3.81 -3.75
CA THR A 48 2.94 -4.41 -3.68
C THR A 48 2.03 -3.44 -2.97
N TYR A 49 0.94 -3.06 -3.63
CA TYR A 49 -0.13 -2.28 -3.05
C TYR A 49 -1.24 -3.22 -2.61
N VAL A 50 -1.74 -3.01 -1.39
CA VAL A 50 -2.93 -3.67 -0.84
C VAL A 50 -3.88 -2.54 -0.45
N TRP A 51 -4.92 -2.32 -1.27
CA TRP A 51 -5.78 -1.15 -1.16
C TRP A 51 -7.23 -1.55 -0.89
N LEU A 52 -7.73 -1.11 0.26
CA LEU A 52 -9.13 -1.19 0.63
C LEU A 52 -9.81 0.09 0.11
N GLU A 53 -10.17 0.10 -1.18
CA GLU A 53 -10.64 1.32 -1.87
C GLU A 53 -11.88 1.93 -1.20
N ASN A 54 -12.81 1.08 -0.74
CA ASN A 54 -14.05 1.51 -0.08
C ASN A 54 -13.83 2.09 1.31
N PHE A 55 -12.65 1.87 1.91
CA PHE A 55 -12.31 2.31 3.26
C PHE A 55 -11.19 3.36 3.28
N ASP A 56 -10.78 3.82 2.09
CA ASP A 56 -9.70 4.79 1.89
C ASP A 56 -8.45 4.41 2.71
N TYR A 57 -8.01 3.16 2.63
CA TYR A 57 -6.84 2.69 3.37
C TYR A 57 -5.93 1.84 2.49
N VAL A 58 -4.67 2.24 2.39
CA VAL A 58 -3.68 1.56 1.54
C VAL A 58 -2.45 1.16 2.34
N ILE A 59 -1.96 -0.03 2.04
CA ILE A 59 -0.71 -0.59 2.54
C ILE A 59 0.24 -0.76 1.36
N ILE A 60 1.50 -0.40 1.56
CA ILE A 60 2.55 -0.53 0.56
C ILE A 60 3.66 -1.39 1.13
N LEU A 61 3.99 -2.45 0.41
CA LEU A 61 5.08 -3.38 0.72
C LEU A 61 6.19 -3.27 -0.34
N GLU A 62 7.45 -3.46 0.04
CA GLU A 62 8.59 -3.62 -0.87
C GLU A 62 8.88 -5.10 -1.04
N LYS A 63 8.77 -5.64 -2.26
CA LYS A 63 9.25 -6.99 -2.55
C LYS A 63 10.76 -6.98 -2.74
N LYS A 64 11.45 -7.89 -2.05
CA LYS A 64 12.89 -8.14 -2.20
C LYS A 64 13.15 -9.63 -2.35
N HIS A 65 14.08 -9.96 -3.23
CA HIS A 65 14.64 -11.30 -3.31
C HIS A 65 15.77 -11.43 -2.29
N ILE A 66 15.67 -12.44 -1.42
CA ILE A 66 16.71 -12.79 -0.45
C ILE A 66 16.99 -14.28 -0.67
N GLY A 67 18.11 -14.57 -1.34
CA GLY A 67 18.37 -15.89 -1.92
C GLY A 67 17.25 -16.29 -2.89
N ASN A 68 16.69 -17.49 -2.71
CA ASN A 68 15.61 -18.02 -3.55
C ASN A 68 14.21 -17.64 -3.04
N ARG A 69 14.10 -16.77 -2.04
CA ARG A 69 12.81 -16.38 -1.44
C ARG A 69 12.45 -14.95 -1.81
N VAL A 70 11.15 -14.70 -2.00
CA VAL A 70 10.60 -13.35 -2.09
C VAL A 70 10.06 -12.96 -0.72
N ILE A 71 10.60 -11.89 -0.14
CA ILE A 71 10.17 -11.34 1.15
C ILE A 71 9.60 -9.94 0.90
N ALA A 72 8.50 -9.61 1.57
CA ALA A 72 7.84 -8.31 1.47
C ALA A 72 8.03 -7.51 2.77
N PHE A 73 8.59 -6.30 2.68
CA PHE A 73 8.79 -5.41 3.83
C PHE A 73 7.74 -4.31 3.85
N LEU A 74 7.12 -4.05 5.01
CA LEU A 74 6.21 -2.92 5.16
C LEU A 74 6.95 -1.60 4.96
N VAL A 75 6.48 -0.81 4.00
CA VAL A 75 6.99 0.53 3.71
C VAL A 75 6.18 1.55 4.48
N THR A 76 4.87 1.50 4.30
CA THR A 76 3.93 2.42 4.91
C THR A 76 2.51 1.86 4.80
N ALA A 77 1.66 2.23 5.74
CA ALA A 77 0.22 2.11 5.64
C ALA A 77 -0.43 3.43 6.07
N PHE A 78 -1.44 3.89 5.32
CA PHE A 78 -2.05 5.21 5.57
C PHE A 78 -3.47 5.33 5.01
N HIS A 79 -4.21 6.29 5.57
CA HIS A 79 -5.50 6.71 5.07
C HIS A 79 -5.34 7.53 3.77
N VAL A 80 -6.09 7.19 2.73
CA VAL A 80 -6.08 7.85 1.42
C VAL A 80 -6.95 9.10 1.50
N ASP A 81 -6.31 10.24 1.79
CA ASP A 81 -6.98 11.53 1.79
C ASP A 81 -6.98 12.15 0.37
N GLY A 82 -8.16 12.55 -0.10
CA GLY A 82 -8.35 13.39 -1.29
C GLY A 82 -8.40 12.66 -2.64
N SER A 83 -9.08 13.30 -3.60
CA SER A 83 -9.30 12.78 -4.96
C SER A 83 -7.99 12.56 -5.73
N ARG A 84 -7.00 13.42 -5.53
CA ARG A 84 -5.69 13.32 -6.19
C ARG A 84 -4.94 12.04 -5.83
N THR A 85 -4.88 11.69 -4.53
CA THR A 85 -4.20 10.48 -4.05
C THR A 85 -4.91 9.23 -4.57
N LYS A 86 -6.25 9.25 -4.53
CA LYS A 86 -7.11 8.18 -5.07
C LYS A 86 -6.88 7.97 -6.57
N SER A 87 -6.82 9.06 -7.35
CA SER A 87 -6.52 9.00 -8.78
C SER A 87 -5.15 8.37 -9.06
N GLN A 88 -4.11 8.80 -8.35
CA GLN A 88 -2.76 8.23 -8.51
C GLN A 88 -2.71 6.73 -8.20
N LEU A 89 -3.44 6.27 -7.17
CA LEU A 89 -3.54 4.84 -6.87
C LEU A 89 -4.25 4.08 -7.99
N LYS A 90 -5.33 4.64 -8.55
CA LYS A 90 -6.01 4.06 -9.72
C LYS A 90 -5.10 4.00 -10.95
N ASP A 91 -4.30 5.02 -11.19
CA ASP A 91 -3.36 5.05 -12.30
C ASP A 91 -2.26 3.99 -12.13
N LYS A 92 -1.74 3.82 -10.90
CA LYS A 92 -0.81 2.72 -10.59
C LYS A 92 -1.45 1.35 -10.75
N TYR A 93 -2.72 1.20 -10.37
CA TYR A 93 -3.46 -0.05 -10.55
C TYR A 93 -3.69 -0.38 -12.03
N ARG A 94 -4.02 0.62 -12.86
CA ARG A 94 -4.15 0.45 -14.32
C ARG A 94 -2.82 0.05 -14.96
N ASN A 95 -1.74 0.71 -14.57
CA ASN A 95 -0.38 0.46 -15.06
C ASN A 95 0.40 -0.58 -14.23
N ARG A 96 -0.32 -1.51 -13.60
CA ARG A 96 0.27 -2.56 -12.76
C ARG A 96 1.11 -3.53 -13.60
N ILE A 97 2.03 -4.22 -12.94
CA ILE A 97 2.72 -5.36 -13.53
C ILE A 97 1.68 -6.46 -13.73
N LEU A 98 1.33 -6.72 -14.98
CA LEU A 98 0.62 -7.92 -15.37
C LEU A 98 1.65 -9.04 -15.34
N MET A 99 1.42 -10.09 -14.55
CA MET A 99 2.26 -11.28 -14.64
C MET A 99 2.28 -11.71 -16.11
N HIS A 100 3.45 -11.66 -16.72
CA HIS A 100 3.69 -12.45 -17.92
C HIS A 100 3.54 -13.89 -17.44
N SER A 101 2.52 -14.59 -17.94
CA SER A 101 2.66 -16.02 -18.14
C SER A 101 3.93 -16.18 -18.96
N SER A 102 5.05 -16.49 -18.31
CA SER A 102 6.19 -17.03 -19.04
C SER A 102 5.83 -18.47 -19.45
N PRO A 103 6.30 -18.89 -20.63
CA PRO A 103 5.66 -19.85 -21.54
C PRO A 103 5.46 -21.26 -20.99
#